data_AF-A0A7S4CR65-F1
#
_entry.id   AF-A0A7S4CR65-F1
#
_cell.length_a   1.000
_cell.length_b   1.000
_cell.length_c   1.000
_cell.angle_alpha   90.00
_cell.angle_beta   90.00
_cell.angle_gamma   90.00
#
_symmetry.space_group_name_H-M   'P 1'
#
loop_
_entity.id
_entity.type
_entity.pdbx_description
1 polymer ?
#
loop_
_entity_poly.entity_id
_entity_poly.type
_entity_poly.pdbx_seq_one_letter_code
_entity_poly.pdbx_strand_id
1 'polypeptide(L)'
;GLVVQRTSPAEGKHIRACVVVSAPRALLEAEAEHLQLLKTVKSDALHGTWLEFEVADGSAFEGYEKEDFFSPCEESHLLYSALESVDCTPQFWQLMEKRTLTVTKTRQKRARRVHSLLCVLMTLDLVELVAPLHRESRL
;
A
#
# COMPACT_ATOMS: atom_id res chain seq x y z
N GLY A 1 0.75 -12.27 3.56
CA GLY A 1 1.94 -11.50 3.18
C GLY A 1 1.70 -10.84 1.84
N LEU A 2 2.35 -9.71 1.56
CA LEU A 2 2.25 -8.99 0.28
C LEU A 2 2.75 -9.85 -0.89
N VAL A 3 2.05 -9.80 -2.01
CA VAL A 3 2.43 -10.44 -3.27
C VAL A 3 3.02 -9.39 -4.20
N VAL A 4 4.25 -9.65 -4.65
CA VAL A 4 5.05 -8.73 -5.46
C VAL A 4 5.34 -9.37 -6.81
N GLN A 5 4.81 -8.81 -7.89
CA GLN A 5 5.05 -9.29 -9.25
C GLN A 5 5.86 -8.27 -10.05
N ARG A 6 7.03 -8.69 -10.54
CA ARG A 6 7.85 -7.87 -11.45
C ARG A 6 7.31 -8.00 -12.86
N THR A 7 6.96 -6.89 -13.48
CA THR A 7 6.68 -6.83 -14.91
C THR A 7 7.90 -6.24 -15.62
N SER A 8 8.58 -7.06 -16.43
CA SER A 8 9.66 -6.56 -17.29
C SER A 8 9.07 -6.09 -18.62
N PRO A 9 9.34 -4.86 -19.05
CA PRO A 9 9.05 -4.45 -20.42
C PRO A 9 10.12 -5.00 -21.37
N ALA A 10 9.72 -5.18 -22.64
CA ALA A 10 10.57 -5.65 -23.73
C ALA A 10 11.85 -4.80 -23.87
N GLU A 11 12.94 -5.46 -24.27
CA GLU A 11 14.31 -4.93 -24.34
C GLU A 11 14.43 -3.57 -25.04
N GLY A 12 15.32 -2.68 -24.55
CA GLY A 12 15.97 -1.69 -25.42
C GLY A 12 16.14 -0.24 -24.92
N LYS A 13 15.60 0.20 -23.78
CA LYS A 13 15.88 1.53 -23.22
C LYS A 13 16.05 1.46 -21.70
N HIS A 14 16.48 2.53 -21.03
CA HIS A 14 16.51 2.63 -19.57
C HIS A 14 15.09 2.48 -19.00
N ILE A 15 14.58 1.25 -18.90
CA ILE A 15 13.19 1.04 -18.57
C ILE A 15 13.08 0.78 -17.07
N ARG A 16 12.35 1.66 -16.40
CA ARG A 16 11.91 1.50 -15.01
C ARG A 16 11.22 0.14 -14.88
N ALA A 17 11.63 -0.66 -13.91
CA ALA A 17 10.94 -1.92 -13.62
C ALA A 17 9.61 -1.60 -12.94
N CYS A 18 8.52 -2.17 -13.45
CA CYS A 18 7.21 -2.05 -12.83
C CYS A 18 7.01 -3.22 -11.86
N VAL A 19 6.49 -2.91 -10.68
CA VAL A 19 6.21 -3.89 -9.63
C VAL A 19 4.76 -3.73 -9.23
N VAL A 20 3.97 -4.78 -9.43
CA VAL A 20 2.58 -4.82 -8.97
C VAL A 20 2.58 -5.40 -7.57
N VAL A 21 1.92 -4.69 -6.65
CA VAL A 21 1.74 -5.09 -5.26
C VAL A 21 0.28 -5.42 -5.04
N SER A 22 0.02 -6.56 -4.42
CA SER A 22 -1.31 -6.99 -3.99
C SER A 22 -1.23 -7.68 -2.62
N ALA A 23 -2.35 -7.86 -1.95
CA ALA A 23 -2.41 -8.52 -0.66
C ALA A 23 -3.59 -9.50 -0.60
N PRO A 24 -3.46 -10.59 0.17
CA PRO A 24 -4.61 -11.43 0.48
C PRO A 24 -5.61 -10.66 1.33
N ARG A 25 -6.90 -10.98 1.17
CA ARG A 25 -8.00 -10.36 1.91
C ARG A 25 -7.76 -10.26 3.43
N ALA A 26 -7.28 -11.33 4.06
CA ALA A 26 -6.99 -11.34 5.49
C ALA A 26 -5.96 -10.26 5.93
N LEU A 27 -5.01 -9.89 5.06
CA LEU A 27 -4.08 -8.79 5.35
C LEU A 27 -4.77 -7.45 5.20
N LEU A 28 -5.61 -7.27 4.18
CA LEU A 28 -6.40 -6.05 4.00
C LEU A 28 -7.37 -5.83 5.16
N GLU A 29 -8.00 -6.89 5.67
CA GLU A 29 -8.89 -6.84 6.83
C GLU A 29 -8.13 -6.45 8.11
N ALA A 30 -6.97 -7.06 8.37
CA ALA A 30 -6.13 -6.68 9.50
C ALA A 30 -5.65 -5.23 9.42
N GLU A 31 -5.30 -4.76 8.22
CA GLU A 31 -4.89 -3.37 8.01
C GLU A 31 -6.08 -2.41 8.15
N ALA A 32 -7.28 -2.80 7.70
CA ALA A 32 -8.49 -2.00 7.84
C ALA A 32 -8.90 -1.83 9.29
N GLU A 33 -8.76 -2.88 10.10
CA GLU A 33 -8.95 -2.83 11.55
C GLU A 33 -7.87 -1.97 12.22
N HIS A 34 -6.60 -2.12 11.83
CA HIS A 34 -5.50 -1.30 12.35
C HIS A 34 -5.72 0.20 12.10
N LEU A 35 -6.27 0.56 10.94
CA LEU A 35 -6.59 1.93 10.54
C LEU A 35 -7.97 2.40 11.01
N GLN A 36 -8.75 1.55 11.69
CA GLN A 36 -10.12 1.85 12.13
C GLN A 36 -11.00 2.32 10.96
N LEU A 37 -10.91 1.64 9.81
CA LEU A 37 -11.63 2.01 8.60
C LEU A 37 -13.15 1.95 8.85
N LEU A 38 -13.87 3.01 8.49
CA LEU A 38 -15.32 3.05 8.67
C LEU A 38 -16.05 2.27 7.57
N LYS A 39 -16.95 1.36 7.97
CA LYS A 39 -17.80 0.56 7.08
C LYS A 39 -19.26 0.59 7.53
N THR A 40 -20.18 0.38 6.59
CA THR A 40 -21.62 0.40 6.85
C THR A 40 -22.08 -0.94 7.44
N VAL A 41 -23.02 -0.93 8.39
CA VAL A 41 -23.56 -2.14 9.06
C VAL A 41 -24.94 -2.57 8.55
N LYS A 42 -25.21 -3.88 8.55
CA LYS A 42 -26.41 -4.53 7.98
C LYS A 42 -27.75 -4.27 8.71
N SER A 43 -27.76 -3.61 9.86
CA SER A 43 -28.91 -3.61 10.77
C SER A 43 -30.12 -2.80 10.26
N ASP A 44 -31.32 -3.36 10.36
CA ASP A 44 -32.60 -2.71 10.01
C ASP A 44 -32.87 -1.40 10.76
N ALA A 45 -32.30 -1.21 11.96
CA ALA A 45 -32.44 0.00 12.76
C ALA A 45 -31.28 1.01 12.57
N LEU A 46 -30.18 0.57 11.95
CA LEU A 46 -28.93 1.32 11.82
C LEU A 46 -28.44 1.36 10.36
N HIS A 47 -29.28 1.05 9.38
CA HIS A 47 -28.93 1.11 7.96
C HIS A 47 -28.35 2.51 7.64
N GLY A 48 -27.14 2.52 7.07
CA GLY A 48 -26.39 3.76 6.81
C GLY A 48 -25.54 4.28 7.98
N THR A 49 -25.47 3.56 9.11
CA THR A 49 -24.52 3.85 10.19
C THR A 49 -23.14 3.33 9.83
N TRP A 50 -22.13 4.16 10.05
CA TRP A 50 -20.73 3.84 9.82
C TRP A 50 -20.08 3.50 11.16
N LEU A 51 -19.47 2.32 11.25
CA LEU A 51 -18.70 1.89 12.42
C LEU A 51 -17.27 1.53 12.01
N GLU A 52 -16.34 1.63 12.95
CA GLU A 52 -14.97 1.14 12.77
C GLU A 52 -15.01 -0.36 12.49
N PHE A 53 -14.30 -0.77 11.45
CA PHE A 53 -14.25 -2.15 11.02
C PHE A 53 -13.42 -2.97 12.01
N GLU A 54 -14.03 -4.03 12.53
CA GLU A 54 -13.36 -5.05 13.34
C GLU A 54 -13.50 -6.42 12.64
N VAL A 55 -12.40 -7.16 12.55
CA VAL A 55 -12.38 -8.47 11.88
C VAL A 55 -13.28 -9.46 12.60
N ALA A 56 -13.32 -9.38 13.94
CA ALA A 56 -14.16 -10.23 14.79
C ALA A 56 -15.65 -10.12 14.43
N ASP A 57 -16.10 -8.91 14.06
CA ASP A 57 -17.48 -8.58 13.76
C ASP A 57 -17.73 -8.39 12.26
N GLY A 58 -16.82 -8.85 11.39
CA GLY A 58 -16.87 -8.64 9.93
C GLY A 58 -18.23 -8.93 9.29
N SER A 59 -18.89 -10.01 9.73
CA SER A 59 -20.21 -10.42 9.21
C SER A 59 -21.35 -9.39 9.42
N ALA A 60 -21.19 -8.46 10.38
CA ALA A 60 -22.13 -7.39 10.67
C ALA A 60 -22.10 -6.25 9.64
N PHE A 61 -21.04 -6.16 8.83
CA PHE A 61 -20.86 -5.11 7.83
C PHE A 61 -21.53 -5.47 6.49
N GLU A 62 -22.13 -4.47 5.84
CA GLU A 62 -22.79 -4.61 4.54
C GLU A 62 -21.81 -5.07 3.46
N GLY A 63 -22.18 -6.13 2.74
CA GLY A 63 -21.38 -6.65 1.64
C GLY A 63 -20.06 -7.31 2.07
N TYR A 64 -19.86 -7.60 3.36
CA TYR A 64 -18.64 -8.25 3.85
C TYR A 64 -18.34 -9.55 3.09
N GLU A 65 -19.33 -10.37 2.81
CA GLU A 65 -19.16 -11.62 2.05
C GLU A 65 -18.74 -11.44 0.58
N LYS A 66 -18.79 -10.23 0.03
CA LYS A 66 -18.43 -9.97 -1.36
C LYS A 66 -16.92 -9.84 -1.55
N GLU A 67 -16.45 -10.15 -2.76
CA GLU A 67 -15.04 -9.96 -3.12
C GLU A 67 -14.66 -8.48 -3.19
N ASP A 68 -15.60 -7.62 -3.54
CA ASP A 68 -15.44 -6.15 -3.68
C ASP A 68 -15.78 -5.38 -2.40
N PHE A 69 -15.70 -6.04 -1.23
CA PHE A 69 -15.98 -5.39 0.06
C PHE A 69 -15.11 -4.15 0.30
N PHE A 70 -13.85 -4.20 -0.13
CA PHE A 70 -12.99 -3.02 -0.23
C PHE A 70 -13.05 -2.49 -1.65
N SER A 71 -13.42 -1.21 -1.79
CA SER A 71 -13.31 -0.51 -3.05
C SER A 71 -11.83 -0.40 -3.48
N PRO A 72 -11.52 -0.25 -4.78
CA PRO A 72 -10.14 -0.12 -5.25
C PRO A 72 -9.34 1.02 -4.60
N CYS A 73 -10.03 2.08 -4.16
CA CYS A 73 -9.43 3.19 -3.43
C CYS A 73 -9.03 2.78 -2.01
N GLU A 74 -9.93 2.09 -1.30
CA GLU A 74 -9.64 1.54 0.03
C GLU A 74 -8.53 0.49 -0.05
N GLU A 75 -8.57 -0.43 -1.01
CA GLU A 75 -7.49 -1.40 -1.21
C GLU A 75 -6.14 -0.72 -1.44
N SER A 76 -6.10 0.32 -2.28
CA SER A 76 -4.87 1.08 -2.54
C SER A 76 -4.36 1.77 -1.27
N HIS A 77 -5.26 2.32 -0.45
CA HIS A 77 -4.91 2.96 0.81
C HIS A 77 -4.39 1.96 1.85
N LEU A 78 -5.06 0.82 2.00
CA LEU A 78 -4.65 -0.27 2.88
C LEU A 78 -3.29 -0.83 2.47
N LEU A 79 -3.08 -1.09 1.17
CA LEU A 79 -1.78 -1.53 0.64
C LEU A 79 -0.69 -0.49 0.88
N TYR A 80 -0.99 0.79 0.73
CA TYR A 80 -0.05 1.86 1.00
C TYR A 80 0.37 1.86 2.48
N SER A 81 -0.58 1.76 3.40
CA SER A 81 -0.28 1.72 4.84
C SER A 81 0.53 0.48 5.23
N ALA A 82 0.17 -0.69 4.69
CA ALA A 82 0.93 -1.93 4.87
C ALA A 82 2.36 -1.85 4.31
N LEU A 83 2.60 -1.05 3.25
CA LEU A 83 3.94 -0.78 2.74
C LEU A 83 4.70 0.24 3.57
N GLU A 84 4.00 1.21 4.18
CA GLU A 84 4.61 2.21 5.05
C GLU A 84 5.15 1.59 6.34
N SER A 85 4.49 0.57 6.88
CA SER A 85 4.91 -0.15 8.08
C SER A 85 6.15 -1.03 7.90
N VAL A 86 6.64 -1.19 6.67
CA VAL A 86 7.88 -1.94 6.40
C VAL A 86 9.09 -1.08 6.75
N ASP A 87 9.77 -1.43 7.84
CA ASP A 87 10.98 -0.74 8.28
C ASP A 87 12.22 -1.04 7.42
N CYS A 88 13.10 -0.04 7.32
CA CYS A 88 14.42 -0.20 6.74
C CYS A 88 15.32 -1.03 7.67
N THR A 89 15.75 -2.20 7.20
CA THR A 89 16.74 -3.01 7.92
C THR A 89 18.16 -2.43 7.81
N PRO A 90 19.09 -2.75 8.73
CA PRO A 90 20.50 -2.36 8.60
C PRO A 90 21.13 -2.83 7.28
N GLN A 91 20.76 -4.02 6.80
CA GLN A 91 21.26 -4.58 5.54
C GLN A 91 20.80 -3.75 4.33
N PHE A 92 19.57 -3.23 4.36
CA PHE A 92 19.09 -2.31 3.32
C PHE A 92 19.98 -1.07 3.21
N TRP A 93 20.32 -0.44 4.34
CA TRP A 93 21.17 0.76 4.32
C TRP A 93 22.58 0.49 3.78
N GLN A 94 23.17 -0.67 4.10
CA GLN A 94 24.47 -1.08 3.55
C GLN A 94 24.43 -1.26 2.02
N LEU A 95 23.33 -1.81 1.49
CA LEU A 95 23.14 -1.93 0.04
C LEU A 95 22.96 -0.56 -0.61
N MET A 96 22.24 0.33 0.06
CA MET A 96 21.91 1.67 -0.44
C MET A 96 23.11 2.59 -0.52
N GLU A 97 24.03 2.56 0.45
CA GLU A 97 25.25 3.37 0.43
C GLU A 97 26.06 3.16 -0.86
N LYS A 98 26.06 1.94 -1.41
CA LYS A 98 26.75 1.62 -2.66
C LYS A 98 26.00 2.09 -3.91
N ARG A 99 24.66 2.18 -3.86
CA ARG A 99 23.79 2.47 -5.02
C ARG A 99 23.35 3.91 -5.15
N THR A 100 23.41 4.71 -4.08
CA THR A 100 22.96 6.11 -4.08
C THR A 100 24.08 7.13 -4.30
N LEU A 101 25.22 6.72 -4.88
CA LEU A 101 26.38 7.61 -5.10
C LEU A 101 26.05 8.83 -5.97
N THR A 102 25.05 8.71 -6.84
CA THR A 102 24.55 9.79 -7.72
C THR A 102 23.45 10.65 -7.09
N VAL A 103 22.93 10.26 -5.92
CA VAL A 103 21.88 11.00 -5.21
C VAL A 103 22.50 12.10 -4.36
N THR A 104 21.88 13.28 -4.34
CA THR A 104 22.40 14.42 -3.57
C THR A 104 22.50 14.12 -2.07
N LYS A 105 23.57 14.61 -1.42
CA LYS A 105 23.78 14.44 0.04
C LYS A 105 22.59 14.92 0.87
N THR A 106 21.88 15.96 0.40
CA THR A 106 20.67 16.48 1.06
C THR A 106 19.53 15.47 1.06
N ARG A 107 19.27 14.80 -0.07
CA ARG A 107 18.24 13.74 -0.15
C ARG A 107 18.61 12.52 0.71
N GLN A 108 19.88 12.10 0.70
CA GLN A 108 20.36 11.02 1.58
C GLN A 108 20.14 11.32 3.06
N LYS A 109 20.43 12.56 3.50
CA LYS A 109 20.17 12.99 4.88
C LYS A 109 18.67 12.97 5.22
N ARG A 110 17.80 13.35 4.29
CA ARG A 110 16.35 13.30 4.49
C ARG A 110 15.85 11.86 4.60
N ALA A 111 16.33 10.98 3.73
CA ALA A 111 15.98 9.56 3.75
C ALA A 111 16.34 8.90 5.09
N ARG A 112 17.51 9.22 5.67
CA ARG A 112 17.93 8.69 6.99
C ARG A 112 17.06 9.14 8.18
N ARG A 113 16.14 10.09 7.99
CA ARG A 113 15.19 10.54 9.03
C ARG A 113 13.86 9.80 8.98
N VAL A 114 13.68 8.89 8.03
CA VAL A 114 12.45 8.13 7.83
C VAL A 114 12.74 6.65 8.05
N HIS A 115 11.82 5.95 8.69
CA HIS A 115 11.97 4.53 9.03
C HIS A 115 11.35 3.62 7.97
N SER A 116 10.25 4.05 7.36
CA SER A 116 9.57 3.34 6.27
C SER A 116 10.45 3.18 5.02
N LEU A 117 10.57 1.94 4.55
CA LEU A 117 11.26 1.55 3.33
C LEU A 117 10.71 2.27 2.10
N LEU A 118 9.37 2.32 1.95
CA LEU A 118 8.72 2.98 0.82
C LEU A 118 9.09 4.47 0.78
N CYS A 119 8.94 5.17 1.90
CA CYS A 119 9.25 6.59 2.01
C CYS A 119 10.73 6.89 1.73
N VAL A 120 11.65 6.01 2.17
CA VAL A 120 13.07 6.13 1.86
C VAL A 120 13.32 5.99 0.36
N LEU A 121 12.76 4.97 -0.29
CA LEU A 121 12.92 4.73 -1.72
C LEU A 121 12.36 5.88 -2.57
N MET A 122 11.20 6.43 -2.19
CA MET A 122 10.61 7.60 -2.83
C MET A 122 11.44 8.86 -2.62
N THR A 123 11.95 9.10 -1.39
CA THR A 123 12.81 10.26 -1.08
C THR A 123 14.10 10.25 -1.90
N LEU A 124 14.59 9.06 -2.23
CA LEU A 124 15.79 8.85 -3.04
C LEU A 124 15.50 8.76 -4.54
N ASP A 125 14.23 8.91 -4.95
CA ASP A 125 13.80 8.91 -6.36
C ASP A 125 14.10 7.57 -7.06
N LEU A 126 14.06 6.49 -6.28
CA LEU A 126 14.32 5.13 -6.76
C LEU A 126 13.03 4.39 -7.12
N VAL A 127 11.92 4.81 -6.52
CA VAL A 127 10.59 4.26 -6.77
C VAL A 127 9.62 5.43 -6.90
N GLU A 128 8.73 5.31 -7.87
CA GLU A 128 7.55 6.14 -8.02
C GLU A 128 6.34 5.25 -7.77
N LEU A 129 5.47 5.64 -6.84
CA LEU A 129 4.23 4.93 -6.58
C LEU A 129 3.15 5.46 -7.53
N VAL A 130 2.55 4.54 -8.29
CA VAL A 130 1.38 4.85 -9.12
C VAL A 130 0.20 4.12 -8.53
N ALA A 131 -0.63 4.82 -7.77
CA ALA A 131 -1.94 4.30 -7.36
C ALA A 131 -2.98 4.71 -8.40
N PRO A 132 -3.87 3.81 -8.84
CA PRO A 132 -5.01 4.19 -9.67
C PRO A 132 -6.02 4.97 -8.80
N LEU A 133 -5.74 6.26 -8.56
CA LEU A 133 -6.73 7.18 -7.99
C LEU A 133 -7.77 7.42 -9.08
N HIS A 134 -8.95 6.81 -8.91
CA HIS A 134 -10.14 6.92 -9.76
C HIS A 134 -9.87 7.32 -11.22
N ARG A 135 -9.60 6.35 -12.09
CA ARG A 135 -10.08 6.50 -13.47
C ARG A 135 -11.43 5.83 -13.56
N GLU A 136 -12.42 6.67 -13.82
CA GLU A 136 -13.73 6.29 -14.34
C GLU A 136 -13.59 5.02 -15.19
N SER A 137 -14.43 4.04 -14.90
CA SER A 137 -14.75 2.94 -15.81
C SER A 137 -15.28 3.55 -17.11
N ARG A 138 -14.36 3.95 -17.99
CA ARG A 138 -14.61 4.23 -19.39
C ARG A 138 -13.59 3.42 -20.15
N LEU A 139 -14.00 2.22 -20.53
CA LEU A 139 -13.95 1.67 -21.89
C LEU A 139 -14.86 0.45 -21.93
#